data_AF-A0A931F5M9-F1
#
_entry.id   AF-A0A931F5M9-F1
#
_cell.length_a   1.000
_cell.length_b   1.000
_cell.length_c   1.000
_cell.angle_alpha   90.00
_cell.angle_beta   90.00
_cell.angle_gamma   90.00
#
_symmetry.space_group_name_H-M   'P 1'
#
loop_
_entity.id
_entity.type
_entity.pdbx_description
1 polymer ?
#
loop_
_entity_poly.entity_id
_entity_poly.type
_entity_poly.pdbx_seq_one_letter_code
_entity_poly.pdbx_strand_id
1 'polypeptide(L)'
;MVNKSELILDLDKNYFKAAKDYPILEISAKHKIGFENLYLEIKKIISEFELITTDQNESTEILKIAICGRANVGKSSFINNLIGENRVITSSVSGTTSDSIEIDWKYKNKKIKIFDTSGLNRRFALTSKSNQSLEYFSAKHTLKSIKKSMISFLILDATCDLTVQDLKIANYVLEAQKSLIIIVNKIDLIEDKRRFYKSFREILEFKIPQIKNIYLSFISAKNKYKIYSPMDLSLDVFNNFQLKIPTSKINSWIQKKIKDYPLPFAKMPGKKVKIKYLTQTCSFPLKFKVFVNLPEFITNSYKRYLLNSLVQDFSLKSIPIEMCFVKNFNPYSK
;
A
#
# COMPACT_ATOMS: atom_id res chain seq x y z
N MET A 1 21.04 -16.22 -17.04
CA MET A 1 22.10 -15.98 -16.02
C MET A 1 22.60 -17.32 -15.51
N VAL A 2 23.91 -17.47 -15.38
CA VAL A 2 24.59 -18.68 -14.90
C VAL A 2 25.42 -18.29 -13.71
N ASN A 3 25.15 -18.87 -12.54
CA ASN A 3 25.90 -18.57 -11.32
C ASN A 3 27.02 -19.60 -11.12
N LYS A 4 28.04 -19.23 -10.35
CA LYS A 4 29.26 -20.02 -10.10
C LYS A 4 30.19 -20.12 -11.31
N SER A 5 30.25 -19.08 -12.13
CA SER A 5 31.12 -19.03 -13.31
C SER A 5 32.62 -18.94 -12.99
N GLU A 6 33.01 -18.94 -11.71
CA GLU A 6 34.41 -19.18 -11.31
C GLU A 6 34.90 -20.60 -11.65
N LEU A 7 34.00 -21.51 -12.02
CA LEU A 7 34.29 -22.87 -12.49
C LEU A 7 34.14 -22.93 -14.01
N ILE A 8 34.92 -23.80 -14.68
CA ILE A 8 34.79 -24.03 -16.13
C ILE A 8 33.35 -24.52 -16.42
N LEU A 9 32.62 -23.72 -17.19
CA LEU A 9 31.26 -24.02 -17.61
C LEU A 9 31.29 -24.86 -18.89
N ASP A 10 30.69 -26.05 -18.81
CA ASP A 10 30.42 -26.88 -19.98
C ASP A 10 29.12 -26.40 -20.65
N LEU A 11 29.28 -25.55 -21.66
CA LEU A 11 28.20 -24.91 -22.40
C LEU A 11 27.46 -25.86 -23.36
N ASP A 12 27.95 -27.10 -23.55
CA ASP A 12 27.32 -28.09 -24.44
C ASP A 12 26.19 -28.89 -23.78
N LYS A 13 25.97 -28.69 -22.47
CA LYS A 13 24.88 -29.33 -21.73
C LYS A 13 23.49 -28.90 -22.23
N ASN A 14 22.55 -29.86 -22.25
CA ASN A 14 21.19 -29.70 -22.78
C ASN A 14 20.41 -28.49 -22.25
N TYR A 15 20.69 -28.03 -21.02
CA TYR A 15 20.05 -26.85 -20.43
C TYR A 15 20.49 -25.52 -21.10
N PHE A 16 21.72 -25.44 -21.64
CA PHE A 16 22.18 -24.27 -22.40
C PHE A 16 21.67 -24.26 -23.83
N LYS A 17 21.46 -25.44 -24.42
CA LYS A 17 20.83 -25.58 -25.74
C LYS A 17 19.40 -25.00 -25.79
N ALA A 18 18.68 -25.01 -24.67
CA ALA A 18 17.34 -24.41 -24.54
C ALA A 18 17.35 -22.87 -24.43
N ALA A 19 18.52 -22.27 -24.18
CA ALA A 19 18.69 -20.83 -24.00
C ALA A 19 19.42 -20.16 -25.18
N LYS A 20 19.54 -20.84 -26.33
CA LYS A 20 20.30 -20.37 -27.51
C LYS A 20 19.91 -18.99 -28.01
N ASP A 21 18.66 -18.59 -27.81
CA ASP A 21 18.13 -17.32 -28.30
C ASP A 21 18.32 -16.16 -27.29
N TYR A 22 18.95 -16.42 -26.14
CA TYR A 22 19.15 -15.42 -25.08
C TYR A 22 20.63 -15.27 -24.71
N PRO A 23 21.08 -14.05 -24.40
CA PRO A 23 22.44 -13.84 -23.93
C PRO A 23 22.69 -14.58 -22.62
N ILE A 24 23.70 -15.46 -22.62
CA ILE A 24 24.14 -16.18 -21.43
C ILE A 24 25.00 -15.22 -20.60
N LEU A 25 24.43 -14.72 -19.51
CA LEU A 25 25.15 -13.89 -18.53
C LEU A 25 25.79 -14.76 -17.46
N GLU A 26 27.12 -14.86 -17.49
CA GLU A 26 27.91 -15.56 -16.48
C GLU A 26 28.21 -14.66 -15.28
N ILE A 27 27.88 -15.14 -14.08
CA ILE A 27 28.11 -14.42 -12.83
C ILE A 27 28.72 -15.32 -11.76
N SER A 28 29.52 -14.72 -10.88
CA SER A 28 29.91 -15.31 -9.61
C SER A 28 29.43 -14.43 -8.47
N ALA A 29 28.33 -14.84 -7.82
CA ALA A 29 27.83 -14.13 -6.64
C ALA A 29 28.86 -14.09 -5.50
N LYS A 30 29.65 -15.16 -5.33
CA LYS A 30 30.66 -15.29 -4.28
C LYS A 30 31.86 -14.38 -4.51
N HIS A 31 32.31 -14.27 -5.76
CA HIS A 31 33.51 -13.52 -6.13
C HIS A 31 33.20 -12.12 -6.73
N LYS A 32 31.92 -11.74 -6.81
CA LYS A 32 31.43 -10.49 -7.40
C LYS A 32 31.83 -10.29 -8.87
N ILE A 33 31.93 -11.38 -9.62
CA ILE A 33 32.31 -11.38 -11.04
C ILE A 33 31.04 -11.31 -11.90
N GLY A 34 31.07 -10.57 -13.02
CA GLY A 34 30.00 -10.52 -14.02
C GLY A 34 28.82 -9.59 -13.70
N PHE A 35 28.84 -8.91 -12.54
CA PHE A 35 27.75 -8.01 -12.13
C PHE A 35 27.64 -6.73 -12.97
N GLU A 36 28.73 -6.27 -13.56
CA GLU A 36 28.72 -5.09 -14.44
C GLU A 36 27.95 -5.37 -15.74
N ASN A 37 28.24 -6.50 -16.40
CA ASN A 37 27.49 -6.95 -17.58
C ASN A 37 26.02 -7.22 -17.25
N LEU A 38 25.75 -7.84 -16.09
CA LEU A 38 24.38 -8.02 -15.60
C LEU A 38 23.65 -6.69 -15.45
N TYR A 39 24.30 -5.69 -14.86
CA TYR A 39 23.73 -4.36 -14.68
C TYR A 39 23.41 -3.68 -16.01
N LEU A 40 24.32 -3.77 -16.99
CA LEU A 40 24.14 -3.19 -18.32
C LEU A 40 22.96 -3.82 -19.07
N GLU A 41 22.82 -5.15 -19.05
CA GLU A 41 21.71 -5.83 -19.71
C GLU A 41 20.36 -5.54 -19.04
N ILE A 42 20.31 -5.51 -17.70
CA ILE A 42 19.10 -5.08 -16.98
C ILE A 42 18.73 -3.64 -17.35
N LYS A 43 19.73 -2.74 -17.45
CA LYS A 43 19.50 -1.35 -17.82
C LYS A 43 18.94 -1.21 -19.24
N LYS A 44 19.43 -2.00 -20.21
CA LYS A 44 18.88 -2.03 -21.58
C LYS A 44 17.43 -2.45 -21.61
N ILE A 45 17.10 -3.56 -20.94
CA ILE A 45 15.72 -4.06 -20.84
C ILE A 45 14.81 -2.99 -20.21
N ILE A 46 15.26 -2.33 -19.13
CA ILE A 46 14.48 -1.25 -18.50
C ILE A 46 14.30 -0.07 -19.45
N SER A 47 15.33 0.35 -20.19
CA SER A 47 15.21 1.45 -21.15
C SER A 47 14.30 1.15 -22.33
N GLU A 48 14.32 -0.09 -22.84
CA GLU A 48 13.36 -0.54 -23.87
C GLU A 48 11.94 -0.57 -23.32
N PHE A 49 11.77 -0.98 -22.06
CA PHE A 49 10.49 -0.94 -21.37
C PHE A 49 10.00 0.51 -21.19
N GLU A 50 10.90 1.45 -20.88
CA GLU A 50 10.58 2.88 -20.78
C GLU A 50 10.18 3.47 -22.14
N LEU A 51 10.81 3.08 -23.25
CA LEU A 51 10.46 3.54 -24.60
C LEU A 51 9.08 3.02 -25.07
N ILE A 52 8.69 1.80 -24.70
CA ILE A 52 7.33 1.29 -24.94
C ILE A 52 6.29 2.10 -24.14
N THR A 53 6.69 2.69 -23.00
CA THR A 53 5.79 3.55 -22.21
C THR A 53 5.67 4.99 -22.73
N THR A 54 6.58 5.45 -23.60
CA THR A 54 6.56 6.84 -24.08
C THR A 54 5.47 7.15 -25.13
N ASP A 55 4.90 6.14 -25.79
CA ASP A 55 3.70 6.30 -26.65
C ASP A 55 2.37 6.32 -25.85
N GLN A 56 2.44 6.21 -24.51
CA GLN A 56 1.29 6.43 -23.61
C GLN A 56 1.48 7.68 -22.73
N ASN A 57 1.83 8.81 -23.35
CA ASN A 57 1.75 10.14 -22.73
C ASN A 57 0.29 10.62 -22.53
N GLU A 58 -0.56 9.76 -21.95
CA GLU A 58 -1.82 10.12 -21.28
C GLU A 58 -1.74 9.73 -19.78
N SER A 59 -0.62 9.97 -19.12
CA SER A 59 -0.47 9.78 -17.68
C SER A 59 -1.14 10.91 -16.88
N THR A 60 -2.44 11.14 -17.13
CA THR A 60 -3.34 11.52 -16.04
C THR A 60 -3.32 10.36 -15.05
N GLU A 61 -2.55 10.47 -13.96
CA GLU A 61 -2.25 9.37 -13.05
C GLU A 61 -3.51 8.58 -12.69
N ILE A 62 -3.58 7.31 -13.10
CA ILE A 62 -4.73 6.45 -12.84
C ILE A 62 -4.72 6.08 -11.36
N LEU A 63 -5.79 6.41 -10.64
CA LEU A 63 -5.96 6.01 -9.25
C LEU A 63 -6.31 4.52 -9.18
N LYS A 64 -5.42 3.73 -8.59
CA LYS A 64 -5.53 2.27 -8.47
C LYS A 64 -6.12 1.87 -7.10
N ILE A 65 -7.30 1.26 -7.09
CA ILE A 65 -8.03 0.90 -5.85
C ILE A 65 -8.25 -0.61 -5.78
N ALA A 66 -7.90 -1.25 -4.66
CA ALA A 66 -8.30 -2.63 -4.38
C ALA A 66 -9.54 -2.66 -3.49
N ILE A 67 -10.50 -3.56 -3.77
CA ILE A 67 -11.67 -3.76 -2.89
C ILE A 67 -11.54 -5.11 -2.18
N CYS A 68 -11.41 -5.04 -0.86
CA CYS A 68 -11.13 -6.16 0.01
C CYS A 68 -12.18 -6.28 1.12
N GLY A 69 -12.24 -7.45 1.76
CA GLY A 69 -13.13 -7.74 2.87
C GLY A 69 -13.62 -9.18 2.82
N ARG A 70 -14.20 -9.66 3.92
CA ARG A 70 -14.75 -11.02 4.02
C ARG A 70 -15.91 -11.26 3.04
N ALA A 71 -16.30 -12.52 2.83
CA ALA A 71 -17.53 -12.83 2.11
C ALA A 71 -18.75 -12.14 2.72
N ASN A 72 -19.74 -11.78 1.89
CA ASN A 72 -21.06 -11.28 2.31
C ASN A 72 -21.11 -9.93 3.06
N VAL A 73 -19.99 -9.21 3.20
CA VAL A 73 -19.94 -7.83 3.74
C VAL A 73 -20.55 -6.78 2.78
N GLY A 74 -20.92 -7.19 1.55
CA GLY A 74 -21.57 -6.34 0.55
C GLY A 74 -20.65 -5.71 -0.49
N LYS A 75 -19.45 -6.28 -0.73
CA LYS A 75 -18.49 -5.80 -1.75
C LYS A 75 -19.11 -5.67 -3.14
N SER A 76 -19.77 -6.72 -3.65
CA SER A 76 -20.39 -6.71 -4.99
C SER A 76 -21.53 -5.69 -5.08
N SER A 77 -22.33 -5.55 -4.01
CA SER A 77 -23.38 -4.52 -3.95
C SER A 77 -22.78 -3.11 -3.94
N PHE A 78 -21.68 -2.89 -3.24
CA PHE A 78 -20.96 -1.62 -3.25
C PHE A 78 -20.46 -1.28 -4.66
N ILE A 79 -19.74 -2.21 -5.30
CA ILE A 79 -19.19 -2.03 -6.65
C ILE A 79 -20.29 -1.75 -7.68
N ASN A 80 -21.34 -2.57 -7.68
CA ASN A 80 -22.44 -2.43 -8.66
C ASN A 80 -23.16 -1.10 -8.51
N ASN A 81 -23.41 -0.65 -7.28
CA ASN A 81 -24.06 0.65 -7.06
C ASN A 81 -23.12 1.82 -7.33
N LEU A 82 -21.81 1.67 -7.07
CA LEU A 82 -20.82 2.70 -7.34
C LEU A 82 -20.63 2.93 -8.85
N ILE A 83 -20.56 1.85 -9.65
CA ILE A 83 -20.35 1.94 -11.10
C ILE A 83 -21.66 2.20 -11.85
N GLY A 84 -22.77 1.61 -11.39
CA GLY A 84 -24.06 1.63 -12.09
C GLY A 84 -24.67 3.02 -12.29
N GLU A 85 -24.20 4.03 -11.56
CA GLU A 85 -24.72 5.40 -11.62
C GLU A 85 -23.97 6.32 -12.59
N ASN A 86 -22.77 5.96 -13.07
CA ASN A 86 -21.96 6.79 -13.96
C ASN A 86 -21.27 5.94 -15.04
N ARG A 87 -22.00 5.54 -16.08
CA ARG A 87 -21.46 4.76 -17.19
C ARG A 87 -20.68 5.64 -18.17
N VAL A 88 -19.36 5.64 -18.04
CA VAL A 88 -18.44 5.57 -19.18
C VAL A 88 -17.56 4.35 -18.93
N ILE A 89 -18.07 3.18 -19.32
CA ILE A 89 -17.31 1.92 -19.24
C ILE A 89 -16.58 1.79 -20.56
N THR A 90 -15.28 2.04 -20.58
CA THR A 90 -14.41 1.55 -21.65
C THR A 90 -13.92 0.18 -21.22
N SER A 91 -14.67 -0.88 -21.52
CA SER A 91 -14.22 -2.24 -21.23
C SER A 91 -13.56 -2.85 -22.47
N SER A 92 -12.24 -3.01 -22.44
CA SER A 92 -11.58 -4.09 -23.17
C SER A 92 -11.65 -5.33 -22.29
N VAL A 93 -12.71 -6.13 -22.44
CA VAL A 93 -12.78 -7.45 -21.79
C VAL A 93 -11.80 -8.36 -22.52
N SER A 94 -10.54 -8.35 -22.12
CA SER A 94 -9.60 -9.39 -22.53
C SER A 94 -9.91 -10.66 -21.73
N GLY A 95 -10.68 -11.55 -22.36
CA GLY A 95 -10.94 -12.88 -21.82
C GLY A 95 -9.68 -13.73 -21.86
N THR A 96 -9.05 -13.93 -20.71
CA THR A 96 -8.26 -15.12 -20.40
C THR A 96 -8.24 -15.34 -18.89
N THR A 97 -9.01 -16.35 -18.48
CA THR A 97 -8.84 -17.25 -17.33
C THR A 97 -8.00 -16.79 -16.12
N SER A 98 -8.66 -16.79 -14.95
CA SER A 98 -8.12 -16.94 -13.59
C SER A 98 -7.52 -15.74 -12.84
N ASP A 99 -7.53 -14.52 -13.42
CA ASP A 99 -6.97 -13.34 -12.77
C ASP A 99 -8.01 -12.33 -12.25
N SER A 100 -7.61 -11.55 -11.24
CA SER A 100 -8.40 -10.47 -10.61
C SER A 100 -9.09 -9.58 -11.67
N ILE A 101 -10.40 -9.40 -11.57
CA ILE A 101 -11.13 -8.52 -12.49
C ILE A 101 -10.68 -7.08 -12.28
N GLU A 102 -10.19 -6.47 -13.36
CA GLU A 102 -9.84 -5.05 -13.44
C GLU A 102 -11.02 -4.29 -14.06
N ILE A 103 -11.40 -3.17 -13.44
CA ILE A 103 -12.47 -2.32 -13.94
C ILE A 103 -11.90 -0.92 -14.14
N ASP A 104 -11.94 -0.43 -15.37
CA ASP A 104 -11.64 0.95 -15.68
C ASP A 104 -12.91 1.80 -15.51
N TRP A 105 -12.77 2.89 -14.77
CA TRP A 105 -13.86 3.79 -14.41
C TRP A 105 -13.37 5.24 -14.35
N LYS A 106 -14.28 6.20 -14.41
CA LYS A 106 -13.98 7.63 -14.28
C LYS A 106 -14.87 8.25 -13.22
N TYR A 107 -14.27 8.95 -12.26
CA TYR A 107 -14.99 9.65 -11.19
C TYR A 107 -14.38 11.03 -10.96
N LYS A 108 -15.20 12.09 -10.98
CA LYS A 108 -14.75 13.50 -10.85
C LYS A 108 -13.52 13.83 -11.72
N ASN A 109 -13.57 13.44 -13.00
CA ASN A 109 -12.49 13.59 -13.98
C ASN A 109 -11.18 12.80 -13.72
N LYS A 110 -11.12 11.98 -12.66
CA LYS A 110 -9.99 11.08 -12.42
C LYS A 110 -10.24 9.72 -13.07
N LYS A 111 -9.25 9.21 -13.82
CA LYS A 111 -9.23 7.81 -14.28
C LYS A 111 -8.97 6.91 -13.07
N ILE A 112 -9.77 5.88 -12.90
CA ILE A 112 -9.74 4.96 -11.76
C ILE A 112 -9.69 3.54 -12.27
N LYS A 113 -8.79 2.74 -11.72
CA LYS A 113 -8.72 1.30 -11.95
C LYS A 113 -9.03 0.57 -10.67
N ILE A 114 -10.10 -0.22 -10.67
CA ILE A 114 -10.55 -1.01 -9.52
C ILE A 114 -10.10 -2.46 -9.72
N PHE A 115 -9.44 -3.01 -8.70
CA PHE A 115 -9.05 -4.41 -8.61
C PHE A 115 -9.97 -5.12 -7.61
N ASP A 116 -10.81 -6.05 -8.09
CA ASP A 116 -11.65 -6.87 -7.22
C ASP A 116 -10.94 -8.19 -6.85
N THR A 117 -11.11 -8.58 -5.59
CA THR A 117 -10.46 -9.73 -4.95
C THR A 117 -11.28 -11.01 -5.07
N SER A 118 -12.60 -10.91 -5.24
CA SER A 118 -13.50 -12.09 -5.17
C SER A 118 -14.97 -11.83 -5.57
N GLY A 119 -15.39 -10.60 -5.87
CA GLY A 119 -16.81 -10.22 -5.89
C GLY A 119 -17.55 -10.32 -7.23
N LEU A 120 -16.85 -10.26 -8.37
CA LEU A 120 -17.50 -10.25 -9.68
C LEU A 120 -17.64 -11.62 -10.35
N ASN A 121 -16.87 -12.64 -9.93
CA ASN A 121 -16.97 -14.01 -10.47
C ASN A 121 -18.31 -14.69 -10.16
N ARG A 122 -19.04 -14.21 -9.15
CA ARG A 122 -20.25 -14.90 -8.65
C ARG A 122 -21.47 -14.79 -9.58
N ARG A 123 -21.44 -13.91 -10.58
CA ARG A 123 -22.51 -13.86 -11.60
C ARG A 123 -22.29 -14.84 -12.75
N PHE A 124 -21.11 -15.47 -12.86
CA PHE A 124 -20.82 -16.47 -13.90
C PHE A 124 -20.60 -17.89 -13.36
N ALA A 125 -20.40 -18.08 -12.05
CA ALA A 125 -20.15 -19.39 -11.44
C ALA A 125 -21.29 -19.84 -10.52
N LEU A 126 -22.53 -19.87 -11.02
CA LEU A 126 -23.65 -20.57 -10.39
C LEU A 126 -23.56 -22.10 -10.56
N THR A 127 -22.38 -22.71 -10.47
CA THR A 127 -22.21 -24.16 -10.67
C THR A 127 -20.88 -24.65 -10.10
N SER A 128 -20.65 -24.60 -8.78
CA SER A 128 -19.77 -25.59 -8.13
C SER A 128 -19.72 -25.44 -6.61
N LYS A 129 -20.12 -26.52 -5.94
CA LYS A 129 -19.93 -26.78 -4.51
C LYS A 129 -18.45 -27.08 -4.23
N SER A 130 -17.78 -26.29 -3.41
CA SER A 130 -16.72 -26.74 -2.47
C SER A 130 -16.25 -25.57 -1.61
N ASN A 131 -16.40 -25.66 -0.28
CA ASN A 131 -16.24 -24.51 0.63
C ASN A 131 -14.79 -24.26 1.11
N GLN A 132 -13.87 -25.22 1.02
CA GLN A 132 -12.52 -25.08 1.59
C GLN A 132 -11.43 -24.62 0.60
N SER A 133 -11.54 -24.94 -0.69
CA SER A 133 -10.61 -24.48 -1.73
C SER A 133 -10.76 -22.98 -2.02
N LEU A 134 -11.97 -22.45 -1.90
CA LEU A 134 -12.30 -21.06 -2.23
C LEU A 134 -11.63 -20.02 -1.30
N GLU A 135 -11.42 -20.32 -0.03
CA GLU A 135 -10.83 -19.36 0.92
C GLU A 135 -9.34 -19.11 0.66
N TYR A 136 -8.58 -20.16 0.36
CA TYR A 136 -7.14 -20.06 0.06
C TYR A 136 -6.88 -19.28 -1.24
N PHE A 137 -7.65 -19.56 -2.30
CA PHE A 137 -7.58 -18.80 -3.55
C PHE A 137 -7.99 -17.34 -3.32
N SER A 138 -9.06 -17.10 -2.54
CA SER A 138 -9.52 -15.73 -2.21
C SER A 138 -8.45 -14.90 -1.50
N ALA A 139 -7.64 -15.51 -0.62
CA ALA A 139 -6.54 -14.83 0.06
C ALA A 139 -5.42 -14.43 -0.91
N LYS A 140 -5.01 -15.33 -1.82
CA LYS A 140 -4.00 -15.02 -2.84
C LYS A 140 -4.44 -13.90 -3.79
N HIS A 141 -5.68 -13.93 -4.25
CA HIS A 141 -6.24 -12.86 -5.08
C HIS A 141 -6.30 -11.53 -4.32
N THR A 142 -6.68 -11.57 -3.04
CA THR A 142 -6.67 -10.39 -2.16
C THR A 142 -5.30 -9.73 -2.10
N LEU A 143 -4.26 -10.52 -1.86
CA LEU A 143 -2.88 -10.01 -1.82
C LEU A 143 -2.42 -9.45 -3.17
N LYS A 144 -2.76 -10.10 -4.28
CA LYS A 144 -2.41 -9.63 -5.64
C LYS A 144 -3.06 -8.27 -5.94
N SER A 145 -4.35 -8.11 -5.62
CA SER A 145 -5.06 -6.83 -5.81
C SER A 145 -4.50 -5.73 -4.93
N ILE A 146 -4.23 -6.01 -3.64
CA ILE A 146 -3.60 -5.04 -2.71
C ILE A 146 -2.27 -4.56 -3.27
N LYS A 147 -1.39 -5.47 -3.73
CA LYS A 147 -0.08 -5.12 -4.29
C LYS A 147 -0.17 -4.22 -5.52
N LYS A 148 -1.12 -4.47 -6.42
CA LYS A 148 -1.38 -3.65 -7.62
C LYS A 148 -2.00 -2.28 -7.29
N SER A 149 -2.68 -2.15 -6.16
CA SER A 149 -3.36 -0.92 -5.75
C SER A 149 -2.43 0.13 -5.15
N MET A 150 -2.91 1.37 -5.09
CA MET A 150 -2.35 2.42 -4.25
C MET A 150 -3.17 2.55 -2.96
N ILE A 151 -4.50 2.44 -3.08
CA ILE A 151 -5.47 2.52 -1.98
C ILE A 151 -6.24 1.20 -1.90
N SER A 152 -6.37 0.62 -0.72
CA SER A 152 -7.24 -0.52 -0.46
C SER A 152 -8.45 -0.09 0.34
N PHE A 153 -9.63 -0.47 -0.14
CA PHE A 153 -10.89 -0.36 0.57
C PHE A 153 -11.14 -1.66 1.32
N LEU A 154 -11.13 -1.61 2.65
CA LEU A 154 -11.56 -2.72 3.48
C LEU A 154 -13.02 -2.53 3.85
N ILE A 155 -13.90 -3.33 3.24
CA ILE A 155 -15.33 -3.30 3.53
C ILE A 155 -15.63 -4.23 4.70
N LEU A 156 -16.26 -3.66 5.73
CA LEU A 156 -16.69 -4.31 6.95
C LEU A 156 -18.22 -4.30 7.02
N ASP A 157 -18.77 -5.23 7.78
CA ASP A 157 -20.21 -5.32 8.05
C ASP A 157 -20.55 -4.64 9.38
N ALA A 158 -21.45 -3.66 9.38
CA ALA A 158 -21.87 -2.97 10.59
C ALA A 158 -22.62 -3.88 11.58
N THR A 159 -23.25 -4.96 11.11
CA THR A 159 -24.08 -5.85 11.94
C THR A 159 -23.29 -6.96 12.61
N CYS A 160 -21.98 -7.04 12.41
CA CYS A 160 -21.14 -8.09 12.94
C CYS A 160 -19.89 -7.52 13.59
N ASP A 161 -19.35 -8.24 14.57
CA ASP A 161 -18.07 -7.90 15.16
C ASP A 161 -16.92 -8.07 14.17
N LEU A 162 -15.84 -7.31 14.42
CA LEU A 162 -14.58 -7.46 13.69
C LEU A 162 -14.02 -8.87 13.87
N THR A 163 -13.90 -9.59 12.75
CA THR A 163 -13.41 -10.96 12.71
C THR A 163 -11.89 -11.00 12.53
N VAL A 164 -11.27 -12.13 12.85
CA VAL A 164 -9.82 -12.35 12.63
C VAL A 164 -9.44 -12.13 11.16
N GLN A 165 -10.32 -12.46 10.21
CA GLN A 165 -10.08 -12.25 8.79
C GLN A 165 -10.01 -10.76 8.43
N ASP A 166 -10.87 -9.93 9.02
CA ASP A 166 -10.85 -8.47 8.79
C ASP A 166 -9.53 -7.87 9.29
N LEU A 167 -9.07 -8.29 10.46
CA LEU A 167 -7.79 -7.87 11.03
C LEU A 167 -6.61 -8.29 10.16
N LYS A 168 -6.61 -9.54 9.65
CA LYS A 168 -5.58 -10.06 8.74
C LYS A 168 -5.51 -9.24 7.45
N ILE A 169 -6.65 -8.96 6.82
CA ILE A 169 -6.69 -8.16 5.58
C ILE A 169 -6.15 -6.75 5.85
N ALA A 170 -6.58 -6.10 6.94
CA ALA A 170 -6.07 -4.79 7.31
C ALA A 170 -4.54 -4.80 7.49
N ASN A 171 -4.00 -5.77 8.22
CA ASN A 171 -2.56 -5.91 8.42
C ASN A 171 -1.81 -6.12 7.10
N TYR A 172 -2.33 -6.95 6.18
CA TYR A 172 -1.71 -7.13 4.87
C TYR A 172 -1.64 -5.84 4.05
N VAL A 173 -2.66 -4.98 4.13
CA VAL A 173 -2.63 -3.66 3.46
C VAL A 173 -1.54 -2.77 4.05
N LEU A 174 -1.42 -2.75 5.38
CA LEU A 174 -0.43 -1.96 6.10
C LEU A 174 1.00 -2.45 5.83
N GLU A 175 1.22 -3.77 5.85
CA GLU A 175 2.50 -4.41 5.52
C GLU A 175 2.92 -4.15 4.07
N ALA A 176 1.96 -4.14 3.14
CA ALA A 176 2.20 -3.80 1.74
C ALA A 176 2.45 -2.31 1.50
N GLN A 177 2.50 -1.48 2.56
CA GLN A 177 2.67 -0.03 2.51
C GLN A 177 1.66 0.64 1.57
N LYS A 178 0.41 0.17 1.58
CA LYS A 178 -0.70 0.77 0.82
C LYS A 178 -1.56 1.63 1.73
N SER A 179 -2.20 2.65 1.15
CA SER A 179 -3.19 3.41 1.89
C SER A 179 -4.41 2.54 2.16
N LEU A 180 -4.96 2.65 3.35
CA LEU A 180 -6.15 1.90 3.77
C LEU A 180 -7.28 2.88 4.04
N ILE A 181 -8.47 2.58 3.51
CA ILE A 181 -9.73 3.24 3.87
C ILE A 181 -10.68 2.15 4.32
N ILE A 182 -11.26 2.31 5.50
CA ILE A 182 -12.24 1.35 6.04
C ILE A 182 -13.63 1.84 5.70
N ILE A 183 -14.42 0.95 5.11
CA ILE A 183 -15.80 1.19 4.73
C ILE A 183 -16.67 0.30 5.61
N VAL A 184 -17.51 0.89 6.44
CA VAL A 184 -18.46 0.18 7.29
C VAL A 184 -19.81 0.20 6.59
N ASN A 185 -20.19 -0.94 6.02
CA ASN A 185 -21.39 -1.10 5.21
C ASN A 185 -22.58 -1.60 6.04
N LYS A 186 -23.78 -1.56 5.46
CA LYS A 186 -25.07 -1.96 6.08
C LYS A 186 -25.49 -1.08 7.26
N ILE A 187 -25.10 0.19 7.26
CA ILE A 187 -25.47 1.11 8.33
C ILE A 187 -26.98 1.39 8.41
N ASP A 188 -27.74 1.03 7.38
CA ASP A 188 -29.20 1.04 7.38
C ASP A 188 -29.82 0.08 8.40
N LEU A 189 -29.08 -0.96 8.82
CA LEU A 189 -29.52 -1.94 9.81
C LEU A 189 -29.19 -1.51 11.25
N ILE A 190 -28.54 -0.37 11.43
CA ILE A 190 -28.18 0.17 12.75
C ILE A 190 -29.20 1.23 13.16
N GLU A 191 -29.88 0.99 14.27
CA GLU A 191 -30.87 1.92 14.86
C GLU A 191 -30.18 3.18 15.42
N ASP A 192 -29.36 3.04 16.48
CA ASP A 192 -28.61 4.15 17.06
C ASP A 192 -27.23 4.33 16.39
N LYS A 193 -27.26 5.01 15.24
CA LYS A 193 -26.06 5.32 14.46
C LYS A 193 -25.05 6.16 15.22
N ARG A 194 -25.50 7.09 16.08
CA ARG A 194 -24.59 8.00 16.81
C ARG A 194 -23.73 7.22 17.79
N ARG A 195 -24.36 6.37 18.60
CA ARG A 195 -23.64 5.50 19.55
C ARG A 195 -22.74 4.51 18.81
N PHE A 196 -23.23 3.91 17.73
CA PHE A 196 -22.46 2.96 16.94
C PHE A 196 -21.20 3.58 16.32
N TYR A 197 -21.26 4.79 15.77
CA TYR A 197 -20.07 5.44 15.18
C TYR A 197 -18.96 5.64 16.20
N LYS A 198 -19.31 6.02 17.43
CA LYS A 198 -18.34 6.20 18.51
C LYS A 198 -17.75 4.87 18.96
N SER A 199 -18.60 3.90 19.31
CA SER A 199 -18.14 2.60 19.81
C SER A 199 -17.33 1.82 18.76
N PHE A 200 -17.74 1.87 17.49
CA PHE A 200 -17.03 1.15 16.42
C PHE A 200 -15.62 1.71 16.19
N ARG A 201 -15.45 3.04 16.29
CA ARG A 201 -14.12 3.67 16.23
C ARG A 201 -13.24 3.20 17.39
N GLU A 202 -13.77 3.21 18.61
CA GLU A 202 -13.04 2.76 19.80
C GLU A 202 -12.62 1.28 19.68
N ILE A 203 -13.51 0.42 19.20
CA ILE A 203 -13.23 -1.01 18.96
C ILE A 203 -12.14 -1.20 17.90
N LEU A 204 -12.20 -0.44 16.79
CA LEU A 204 -11.18 -0.49 15.74
C LEU A 204 -9.81 -0.04 16.25
N GLU A 205 -9.75 1.06 16.98
CA GLU A 205 -8.50 1.60 17.54
C GLU A 205 -7.91 0.65 18.59
N PHE A 206 -8.76 -0.06 19.34
CA PHE A 206 -8.33 -1.09 20.29
C PHE A 206 -7.78 -2.34 19.58
N LYS A 207 -8.51 -2.89 18.61
CA LYS A 207 -8.11 -4.13 17.91
C LYS A 207 -6.95 -3.92 16.95
N ILE A 208 -6.84 -2.73 16.34
CA ILE A 208 -5.75 -2.40 15.42
C ILE A 208 -5.22 -0.99 15.74
N PRO A 209 -4.29 -0.85 16.70
CA PRO A 209 -3.76 0.45 17.13
C PRO A 209 -3.11 1.28 16.00
N GLN A 210 -2.67 0.60 14.93
CA GLN A 210 -2.06 1.21 13.75
C GLN A 210 -3.09 1.96 12.87
N ILE A 211 -4.39 1.76 13.09
CA ILE A 211 -5.51 2.31 12.28
C ILE A 211 -6.01 3.66 12.80
N LYS A 212 -5.49 4.16 13.92
CA LYS A 212 -5.94 5.43 14.54
C LYS A 212 -6.07 6.59 13.53
N ASN A 213 -5.15 6.67 12.58
CA ASN A 213 -5.11 7.73 11.58
C ASN A 213 -5.65 7.30 10.20
N ILE A 214 -6.67 6.46 10.18
CA ILE A 214 -7.30 5.97 8.94
C ILE A 214 -8.69 6.58 8.76
N TYR A 215 -9.04 6.85 7.51
CA TYR A 215 -10.37 7.23 7.10
C TYR A 215 -11.37 6.08 7.30
N LEU A 216 -12.47 6.42 7.98
CA LEU A 216 -13.63 5.56 8.17
C LEU A 216 -14.80 6.17 7.41
N SER A 217 -15.48 5.37 6.58
CA SER A 217 -16.68 5.78 5.87
C SER A 217 -17.83 4.83 6.21
N PHE A 218 -18.92 5.36 6.77
CA PHE A 218 -20.12 4.59 7.05
C PHE A 218 -21.12 4.74 5.91
N ILE A 219 -21.52 3.63 5.29
CA ILE A 219 -22.35 3.62 4.09
C ILE A 219 -23.48 2.60 4.20
N SER A 220 -24.48 2.72 3.32
CA SER A 220 -25.36 1.62 2.96
C SER A 220 -25.29 1.41 1.46
N ALA A 221 -24.68 0.31 1.03
CA ALA A 221 -24.68 -0.08 -0.38
C ALA A 221 -26.09 -0.38 -0.88
N LYS A 222 -26.95 -0.96 -0.03
CA LYS A 222 -28.34 -1.31 -0.38
C LYS A 222 -29.17 -0.06 -0.68
N ASN A 223 -29.10 0.93 0.20
CA ASN A 223 -29.90 2.16 0.09
C ASN A 223 -29.14 3.31 -0.59
N LYS A 224 -27.95 3.03 -1.13
CA LYS A 224 -27.03 4.02 -1.75
C LYS A 224 -26.66 5.19 -0.84
N TYR A 225 -26.81 5.03 0.47
CA TYR A 225 -26.48 6.07 1.45
C TYR A 225 -24.96 6.27 1.51
N LYS A 226 -24.51 7.50 1.20
CA LYS A 226 -23.09 7.90 1.20
C LYS A 226 -22.19 7.00 0.34
N ILE A 227 -22.71 6.43 -0.74
CA ILE A 227 -21.97 5.45 -1.56
C ILE A 227 -20.66 6.00 -2.15
N TYR A 228 -20.60 7.29 -2.46
CA TYR A 228 -19.40 7.97 -3.00
C TYR A 228 -18.43 8.50 -1.95
N SER A 229 -18.81 8.52 -0.67
CA SER A 229 -17.95 9.00 0.42
C SER A 229 -16.57 8.33 0.43
N PRO A 230 -16.44 7.00 0.26
CA PRO A 230 -15.14 6.35 0.16
C PRO A 230 -14.28 6.82 -1.03
N MET A 231 -14.91 7.21 -2.14
CA MET A 231 -14.21 7.72 -3.34
C MET A 231 -13.73 9.15 -3.13
N ASP A 232 -14.50 10.00 -2.47
CA ASP A 232 -14.07 11.35 -2.14
C ASP A 232 -12.86 11.32 -1.18
N LEU A 233 -12.90 10.42 -0.19
CA LEU A 233 -11.78 10.17 0.72
C LEU A 233 -10.56 9.60 -0.03
N SER A 234 -10.76 8.77 -1.04
CA SER A 234 -9.66 8.21 -1.82
C SER A 234 -8.99 9.24 -2.72
N LEU A 235 -9.75 10.20 -3.26
CA LEU A 235 -9.20 11.34 -3.99
C LEU A 235 -8.39 12.26 -3.07
N ASP A 236 -8.86 12.53 -1.85
CA ASP A 236 -8.10 13.29 -0.85
C ASP A 236 -6.76 12.61 -0.52
N VAL A 237 -6.79 11.30 -0.24
CA VAL A 237 -5.58 10.50 -0.02
C VAL A 237 -4.64 10.56 -1.24
N PHE A 238 -5.20 10.40 -2.44
CA PHE A 238 -4.44 10.40 -3.68
C PHE A 238 -3.76 11.73 -3.97
N ASN A 239 -4.47 12.85 -3.77
CA ASN A 239 -3.90 14.19 -3.95
C ASN A 239 -2.72 14.44 -3.01
N ASN A 240 -2.74 13.82 -1.83
CA ASN A 240 -1.64 13.91 -0.87
C ASN A 240 -0.46 12.95 -1.16
N PHE A 241 -0.56 12.03 -2.14
CA PHE A 241 0.58 11.17 -2.52
C PHE A 241 1.74 11.93 -3.15
N GLN A 242 1.47 13.04 -3.80
CA GLN A 242 2.50 13.89 -4.39
C GLN A 242 3.05 14.93 -3.41
N LEU A 243 2.56 14.95 -2.17
CA LEU A 243 2.94 15.98 -1.19
C LEU A 243 4.43 15.82 -0.82
N LYS A 244 5.24 16.75 -1.32
CA LYS A 244 6.64 16.92 -0.93
C LYS A 244 6.73 18.02 0.12
N ILE A 245 7.04 17.64 1.35
CA ILE A 245 7.24 18.59 2.45
C ILE A 245 8.65 19.19 2.30
N PRO A 246 8.79 20.52 2.17
CA PRO A 246 10.10 21.15 2.12
C PRO A 246 10.94 20.81 3.35
N THR A 247 12.23 20.51 3.13
CA THR A 247 13.16 20.13 4.20
C THR A 247 13.24 21.20 5.30
N SER A 248 13.18 22.48 4.94
CA SER A 248 13.12 23.58 5.92
C SER A 248 11.88 23.51 6.82
N LYS A 249 10.70 23.29 6.23
CA LYS A 249 9.42 23.21 6.95
C LYS A 249 9.42 22.03 7.93
N ILE A 250 9.88 20.85 7.51
CA ILE A 250 9.88 19.67 8.37
C ILE A 250 10.95 19.74 9.47
N ASN A 251 12.08 20.40 9.22
CA ASN A 251 13.08 20.65 10.26
C ASN A 251 12.61 21.69 11.29
N SER A 252 11.92 22.74 10.85
CA SER A 252 11.26 23.67 11.79
C SER A 252 10.21 22.94 12.64
N TRP A 253 9.41 22.09 12.01
CA TRP A 253 8.39 21.29 12.67
C TRP A 253 8.96 20.36 13.75
N ILE A 254 9.99 19.56 13.43
CA ILE A 254 10.53 18.61 14.41
C ILE A 254 11.17 19.32 15.61
N GLN A 255 11.79 20.49 15.41
CA GLN A 255 12.34 21.28 16.51
C GLN A 255 11.25 21.77 17.46
N LYS A 256 10.07 22.15 16.94
CA LYS A 256 8.91 22.50 17.79
C LYS A 256 8.44 21.28 18.59
N LYS A 257 8.29 20.11 17.95
CA LYS A 257 7.86 18.88 18.64
C LYS A 257 8.85 18.41 19.71
N ILE A 258 10.16 18.58 19.50
CA ILE A 258 11.17 18.29 20.53
C ILE A 258 11.02 19.24 21.74
N LYS A 259 10.60 20.48 21.54
CA LYS A 259 10.33 21.41 22.67
C LYS A 259 9.10 20.98 23.46
N ASP A 260 8.04 20.57 22.77
CA ASP A 260 6.80 20.12 23.41
C ASP A 260 6.99 18.79 24.17
N TYR A 261 7.76 17.87 23.58
CA TYR A 261 8.09 16.58 24.17
C TYR A 261 9.57 16.26 23.97
N PRO A 262 10.41 16.47 25.00
CA PRO A 262 11.85 16.28 24.91
C PRO A 262 12.29 14.89 24.49
N LEU A 263 13.44 14.81 23.81
CA LEU A 263 14.05 13.56 23.40
C LEU A 263 14.34 12.65 24.60
N PRO A 264 14.22 11.32 24.43
CA PRO A 264 14.53 10.38 25.50
C PRO A 264 15.99 10.51 25.95
N PHE A 265 16.23 10.32 27.24
CA PHE A 265 17.58 10.31 27.79
C PHE A 265 18.36 9.09 27.28
N ALA A 266 19.63 9.30 26.91
CA ALA A 266 20.51 8.16 26.71
C ALA A 266 20.78 7.54 28.09
N LYS A 267 20.67 6.21 28.20
CA LYS A 267 21.08 5.46 29.41
C LYS A 267 22.62 5.35 29.49
N MET A 268 23.32 6.44 29.18
CA MET A 268 24.78 6.55 29.20
C MET A 268 25.16 7.89 29.84
N PRO A 269 26.06 7.89 30.83
CA PRO A 269 26.48 9.12 31.50
C PRO A 269 27.08 10.12 30.50
N GLY A 270 26.64 11.38 30.58
CA GLY A 270 27.17 12.50 29.77
C GLY A 270 26.70 12.57 28.32
N LYS A 271 26.02 11.56 27.77
CA LYS A 271 25.53 11.58 26.37
C LYS A 271 24.06 11.97 26.30
N LYS A 272 23.73 12.88 25.37
CA LYS A 272 22.35 13.29 25.07
C LYS A 272 21.98 12.86 23.66
N VAL A 273 20.75 12.36 23.48
CA VAL A 273 20.19 12.09 22.15
C VAL A 273 19.93 13.43 21.46
N LYS A 274 20.37 13.56 20.21
CA LYS A 274 20.23 14.77 19.39
C LYS A 274 19.78 14.37 17.99
N ILE A 275 18.66 14.93 17.56
CA ILE A 275 18.22 14.90 16.16
C ILE A 275 18.95 16.03 15.43
N LYS A 276 19.68 15.70 14.37
CA LYS A 276 20.44 16.64 13.56
C LYS A 276 19.54 17.30 12.52
N TYR A 277 18.94 16.48 11.66
CA TYR A 277 18.00 16.92 10.65
C TYR A 277 17.08 15.78 10.21
N LEU A 278 15.98 16.14 9.57
CA LEU A 278 14.99 15.24 9.01
C LEU A 278 14.77 15.59 7.53
N THR A 279 14.67 14.57 6.69
CA THR A 279 14.29 14.73 5.28
C THR A 279 13.26 13.70 4.85
N GLN A 280 12.40 14.09 3.89
CA GLN A 280 11.57 13.16 3.15
C GLN A 280 12.40 12.53 2.03
N THR A 281 12.40 11.20 1.92
CA THR A 281 13.15 10.45 0.90
C THR A 281 12.27 9.86 -0.20
N CYS A 282 10.97 9.71 0.05
CA CYS A 282 10.00 9.20 -0.91
C CYS A 282 8.63 9.86 -0.69
N SER A 283 7.87 10.06 -1.77
CA SER A 283 6.53 10.66 -1.73
C SER A 283 5.40 9.64 -1.56
N PHE A 284 5.56 8.41 -2.05
CA PHE A 284 4.62 7.33 -1.78
C PHE A 284 5.28 5.94 -1.84
N PRO A 285 5.21 5.13 -0.77
CA PRO A 285 4.78 5.51 0.58
C PRO A 285 5.65 6.64 1.16
N LEU A 286 5.12 7.43 2.09
CA LEU A 286 5.86 8.57 2.64
C LEU A 286 6.99 8.06 3.53
N LYS A 287 8.23 8.24 3.09
CA LYS A 287 9.41 7.82 3.86
C LYS A 287 10.17 9.03 4.37
N PHE A 288 10.43 9.03 5.68
CA PHE A 288 11.19 10.04 6.37
C PHE A 288 12.44 9.42 7.00
N LYS A 289 13.57 10.06 6.74
CA LYS A 289 14.86 9.71 7.33
C LYS A 289 15.23 10.77 8.36
N VAL A 290 15.37 10.33 9.60
CA VAL A 290 15.71 11.18 10.74
C VAL A 290 17.14 10.87 11.14
N PHE A 291 18.02 11.86 11.03
CA PHE A 291 19.44 11.69 11.37
C PHE A 291 19.65 12.01 12.84
N VAL A 292 20.08 11.01 13.62
CA VAL A 292 20.26 11.09 15.06
C VAL A 292 21.67 10.65 15.42
N ASN A 293 22.25 11.20 16.48
CA ASN A 293 23.58 10.75 16.95
C ASN A 293 23.54 9.33 17.56
N LEU A 294 22.45 8.98 18.25
CA LEU A 294 22.25 7.72 18.96
C LEU A 294 20.82 7.19 18.68
N PRO A 295 20.58 6.60 17.49
CA PRO A 295 19.25 6.12 17.09
C PRO A 295 18.70 5.02 18.02
N GLU A 296 19.57 4.22 18.65
CA GLU A 296 19.20 3.11 19.54
C GLU A 296 18.41 3.55 20.80
N PHE A 297 18.50 4.82 21.19
CA PHE A 297 17.75 5.36 22.33
C PHE A 297 16.40 5.97 21.94
N ILE A 298 16.06 6.02 20.65
CA ILE A 298 14.73 6.46 20.22
C ILE A 298 13.73 5.32 20.47
N THR A 299 12.89 5.50 21.48
CA THR A 299 11.88 4.50 21.83
C THR A 299 10.77 4.42 20.77
N ASN A 300 10.12 3.25 20.68
CA ASN A 300 8.95 3.09 19.82
C ASN A 300 7.82 4.07 20.19
N SER A 301 7.67 4.40 21.47
CA SER A 301 6.71 5.41 21.94
C SER A 301 7.02 6.80 21.37
N TYR A 302 8.29 7.22 21.37
CA TYR A 302 8.72 8.50 20.81
C TYR A 302 8.54 8.52 19.28
N LYS A 303 8.87 7.42 18.61
CA LYS A 303 8.59 7.24 17.16
C LYS A 303 7.09 7.39 16.86
N ARG A 304 6.21 6.77 17.65
CA ARG A 304 4.75 6.91 17.49
C ARG A 304 4.28 8.34 17.74
N TYR A 305 4.83 9.02 18.75
CA TYR A 305 4.55 10.43 19.01
C TYR A 305 4.86 11.31 17.80
N LEU A 306 6.06 11.17 17.22
CA LEU A 306 6.45 11.93 16.04
C LEU A 306 5.59 11.57 14.82
N LEU A 307 5.32 10.29 14.58
CA LEU A 307 4.46 9.84 13.48
C LEU A 307 3.03 10.40 13.61
N ASN A 308 2.42 10.30 14.79
CA ASN A 308 1.07 10.83 15.01
C ASN A 308 1.02 12.35 14.85
N SER A 309 2.02 13.06 15.38
CA SER A 309 2.14 14.51 15.22
C SER A 309 2.30 14.90 13.74
N LEU A 310 3.07 14.11 12.98
CA LEU A 310 3.30 14.36 11.55
C LEU A 310 2.00 14.17 10.76
N VAL A 311 1.24 13.11 11.05
CA VAL A 311 -0.05 12.87 10.39
C VAL A 311 -1.04 14.00 10.66
N GLN A 312 -1.10 14.49 11.90
CA GLN A 312 -2.00 15.57 12.29
C GLN A 312 -1.61 16.91 11.64
N ASP A 313 -0.35 17.33 11.77
CA ASP A 313 0.09 18.67 11.37
C ASP A 313 0.22 18.84 9.84
N PHE A 314 0.35 17.73 9.10
CA PHE A 314 0.45 17.73 7.64
C PHE A 314 -0.76 17.06 6.94
N SER A 315 -1.83 16.77 7.69
CA SER A 315 -3.08 16.18 7.15
C SER A 315 -2.88 14.88 6.37
N LEU A 316 -1.93 14.02 6.78
CA LEU A 316 -1.51 12.82 6.06
C LEU A 316 -2.34 11.57 6.42
N LYS A 317 -3.66 11.75 6.60
CA LYS A 317 -4.54 10.68 7.08
C LYS A 317 -4.69 9.57 6.03
N SER A 318 -4.73 8.31 6.48
CA SER A 318 -4.73 7.10 5.63
C SER A 318 -3.52 6.91 4.72
N ILE A 319 -2.45 7.72 4.86
CA ILE A 319 -1.22 7.57 4.08
C ILE A 319 -0.23 6.70 4.86
N PRO A 320 0.39 5.67 4.25
CA PRO A 320 1.44 4.89 4.88
C PRO A 320 2.68 5.76 5.09
N ILE A 321 3.10 5.91 6.35
CA ILE A 321 4.29 6.68 6.74
C ILE A 321 5.32 5.76 7.38
N GLU A 322 6.53 5.79 6.82
CA GLU A 322 7.70 5.14 7.37
C GLU A 322 8.66 6.19 7.91
N MET A 323 9.03 6.09 9.19
CA MET A 323 10.04 6.96 9.81
C MET A 323 11.20 6.12 10.33
N CYS A 324 12.38 6.36 9.77
CA CYS A 324 13.60 5.62 10.07
C CYS A 324 14.62 6.54 10.72
N PHE A 325 15.12 6.15 11.89
CA PHE A 325 16.16 6.86 12.62
C PHE A 325 17.50 6.24 12.27
N VAL A 326 18.41 7.05 11.74
CA VAL A 326 19.73 6.58 11.31
C VAL A 326 20.83 7.36 12.01
N LYS A 327 21.93 6.67 12.28
CA LYS A 327 23.18 7.34 12.65
C LYS A 327 23.76 7.98 11.40
N ASN A 328 24.23 9.21 11.51
CA ASN A 328 24.96 9.85 10.42
C ASN A 328 26.23 9.00 10.18
N PHE A 329 26.34 8.40 9.00
CA PHE A 329 27.60 7.80 8.57
C PHE A 329 28.56 8.97 8.33
N ASN A 330 29.71 8.99 9.00
CA ASN A 330 30.74 9.94 8.66
C ASN A 330 31.51 9.34 7.48
N PRO A 331 31.37 9.85 6.25
CA PRO A 331 32.12 9.30 5.11
C PRO A 331 33.65 9.44 5.28
N TYR A 332 34.12 10.18 6.29
CA TYR A 332 35.53 10.39 6.62
C TYR A 332 36.01 9.64 7.88
N SER A 333 35.21 8.76 8.49
CA SER A 333 35.73 7.91 9.56
C SER A 333 36.57 6.79 8.95
N LYS A 334 37.90 6.89 9.10
CA LYS A 334 38.87 5.83 8.79
C LYS A 334 38.64 4.58 9.64
#